data_AF-A0AAD7IGN4-F1
#
_entry.id   AF-A0AAD7IGN4-F1
#
_cell.length_a   1.000
_cell.length_b   1.000
_cell.length_c   1.000
_cell.angle_alpha   90.00
_cell.angle_beta   90.00
_cell.angle_gamma   90.00
#
_symmetry.space_group_name_H-M   'P 1'
#
loop_
_entity.id
_entity.type
_entity.pdbx_description
1 polymer ?
#
loop_
_entity_poly.entity_id
_entity_poly.type
_entity_poly.pdbx_seq_one_letter_code
_entity_poly.pdbx_strand_id
1 'polypeptide(L)'
;MGTPAQELGIRVPESLAQNTQSAEIIAALLSVRSTPPDVALRIESKKDSLLRALSTKLPAWEDRGWIETPNAGSLQALVAALRTRTAETRIAVVTASVEVEEAHSIARTGAAKQNTDHINLQIPEHLQLRGAKLSTLTQALAYRGIEALKEKVNRKTTDENVLSTQQAVKTLFKKTPTEKLIWKSIRNKDISRQVRNFMWKTLHGAHRVGKFWTHIPDMGDRVNCQHCGVVETMEHILIECSRPGQKEIWALAESRGVGHTQHGPPYSLEGLWGQR
;
A
#
# COMPACT_ATOMS: atom_id res chain seq x y z
N MET A 1 36.20 5.59 31.53
CA MET A 1 34.94 6.06 32.15
C MET A 1 33.89 6.02 31.05
N GLY A 2 32.97 5.06 31.12
CA GLY A 2 31.93 4.91 30.09
C GLY A 2 30.96 6.07 30.13
N THR A 3 30.64 6.64 28.97
CA THR A 3 29.53 7.58 28.81
C THR A 3 28.27 6.96 29.42
N PRO A 4 27.54 7.67 30.31
CA PRO A 4 26.31 7.14 30.90
C PRO A 4 25.33 6.76 29.80
N ALA A 5 24.70 5.59 29.94
CA ALA A 5 23.66 5.13 29.02
C ALA A 5 22.52 6.16 29.03
N GLN A 6 22.31 6.83 27.90
CA GLN A 6 21.22 7.79 27.77
C GLN A 6 19.93 7.01 27.50
N GLU A 7 19.03 6.98 28.49
CA GLU A 7 17.70 6.42 28.34
C GLU A 7 16.83 7.36 27.49
N LEU A 8 16.48 6.93 26.27
CA LEU A 8 15.76 7.77 25.32
C LEU A 8 14.55 7.03 24.71
N GLY A 9 13.35 7.42 25.13
CA GLY A 9 12.09 6.98 24.52
C GLY A 9 11.63 7.93 23.44
N ILE A 10 11.27 7.42 22.27
CA ILE A 10 10.93 8.24 21.09
C ILE A 10 9.60 7.84 20.46
N ARG A 11 8.83 8.84 20.04
CA ARG A 11 7.67 8.67 19.17
C ARG A 11 8.09 8.88 17.71
N VAL A 12 8.06 7.80 16.94
CA VAL A 12 8.39 7.80 15.51
C VAL A 12 7.40 8.71 14.74
N PRO A 13 7.90 9.65 13.89
CA PRO A 13 7.08 10.47 13.01
C PRO A 13 6.07 9.69 12.18
N GLU A 14 4.91 10.29 11.93
CA GLU A 14 3.88 9.74 11.04
C GLU A 14 4.33 9.67 9.57
N SER A 15 5.35 10.45 9.19
CA SER A 15 5.99 10.38 7.87
C SER A 15 6.79 9.10 7.65
N LEU A 16 7.12 8.38 8.72
CA LEU A 16 7.80 7.09 8.67
C LEU A 16 6.80 5.97 8.99
N ALA A 17 7.11 4.74 8.55
CA ALA A 17 6.28 3.62 8.91
C ALA A 17 6.25 3.45 10.43
N GLN A 18 5.08 3.19 11.01
CA GLN A 18 4.92 2.96 12.45
C GLN A 18 4.78 1.47 12.72
N ASN A 19 5.91 0.75 12.64
CA ASN A 19 5.97 -0.69 12.91
C ASN A 19 7.20 -1.06 13.74
N THR A 20 7.25 -2.28 14.28
CA THR A 20 8.37 -2.67 15.15
C THR A 20 9.74 -2.56 14.47
N GLN A 21 9.83 -2.94 13.19
CA GLN A 21 11.10 -2.88 12.46
C GLN A 21 11.60 -1.44 12.31
N SER A 22 10.70 -0.51 11.97
CA SER A 22 11.05 0.92 11.87
C SER A 22 11.58 1.47 13.20
N ALA A 23 10.94 1.11 14.32
CA ALA A 23 11.38 1.53 15.65
C ALA A 23 12.77 0.96 16.00
N GLU A 24 13.04 -0.32 15.68
CA GLU A 24 14.37 -0.93 15.87
C GLU A 24 15.46 -0.21 15.05
N ILE A 25 15.17 0.13 13.79
CA ILE A 25 16.11 0.84 12.92
C ILE A 25 16.40 2.25 13.46
N ILE A 26 15.36 2.97 13.89
CA ILE A 26 15.51 4.32 14.45
C ILE A 26 16.27 4.30 15.77
N ALA A 27 15.94 3.36 16.67
CA ALA A 27 16.66 3.21 17.93
C ALA A 27 18.15 2.97 17.67
N ALA A 28 18.49 2.04 16.77
CA ALA A 28 19.87 1.78 16.38
C ALA A 28 20.56 3.00 15.76
N LEU A 29 19.87 3.75 14.88
CA LEU A 29 20.42 4.97 14.26
C LEU A 29 20.81 6.01 15.32
N LEU A 30 19.95 6.18 16.32
CA LEU A 30 20.18 7.15 17.38
C LEU A 30 21.28 6.71 18.33
N SER A 31 21.32 5.43 18.71
CA SER A 31 22.42 4.86 19.49
C SER A 31 23.77 5.00 18.78
N VAL A 32 23.80 4.81 17.46
CA VAL A 32 25.01 5.00 16.63
C VAL A 32 25.46 6.46 16.62
N ARG A 33 24.52 7.41 16.58
CA ARG A 33 24.83 8.85 16.51
C ARG A 33 25.13 9.49 17.85
N SER A 34 24.55 8.97 18.93
CA SER A 34 24.83 9.42 20.30
C SER A 34 26.17 8.87 20.82
N THR A 35 26.72 7.85 20.17
CA THR A 35 28.00 7.25 20.56
C THR A 35 29.12 7.77 19.67
N PRO A 36 30.24 8.28 20.23
CA PRO A 36 31.40 8.68 19.45
C PRO A 36 31.87 7.58 18.47
N PRO A 37 32.32 7.95 17.25
CA PRO A 37 32.64 6.99 16.18
C PRO A 37 33.87 6.12 16.47
N ASP A 38 34.72 6.55 17.38
CA ASP A 38 35.98 5.94 17.83
C ASP A 38 35.82 5.03 19.07
N VAL A 39 34.61 4.93 19.62
CA VAL A 39 34.30 4.07 20.77
C VAL A 39 33.58 2.81 20.30
N ALA A 40 33.94 1.65 20.84
CA ALA A 40 33.25 0.40 20.53
C ALA A 40 31.78 0.46 20.98
N LEU A 41 30.87 0.06 20.10
CA LEU A 41 29.42 0.10 20.35
C LEU A 41 28.82 -1.30 20.29
N ARG A 42 27.97 -1.64 21.25
CA ARG A 42 27.19 -2.89 21.25
C ARG A 42 25.70 -2.53 21.24
N ILE A 43 24.99 -3.00 20.21
CA ILE A 43 23.55 -2.82 20.05
C ILE A 43 22.89 -4.18 20.26
N GLU A 44 21.99 -4.26 21.22
CA GLU A 44 21.24 -5.47 21.52
C GLU A 44 19.77 -5.28 21.18
N SER A 45 19.18 -6.28 20.54
CA SER A 45 17.76 -6.29 20.18
C SER A 45 17.14 -7.63 20.52
N LYS A 46 15.87 -7.62 20.95
CA LYS A 46 15.10 -8.85 21.16
C LYS A 46 14.77 -9.58 19.86
N LYS A 47 14.65 -8.83 18.76
CA LYS A 47 14.35 -9.38 17.44
C LYS A 47 15.57 -9.36 16.54
N ASP A 48 15.64 -10.35 15.68
CA ASP A 48 16.69 -10.50 14.67
C ASP A 48 16.44 -9.69 13.39
N SER A 49 15.37 -8.90 13.35
CA SER A 49 14.92 -8.18 12.14
C SER A 49 15.99 -7.21 11.64
N LEU A 50 16.61 -6.45 12.56
CA LEU A 50 17.69 -5.52 12.29
C LEU A 50 18.98 -6.26 11.90
N LEU A 51 19.33 -7.32 12.62
CA LEU A 51 20.51 -8.12 12.33
C LEU A 51 20.44 -8.70 10.91
N ARG A 52 19.31 -9.33 10.54
CA ARG A 52 19.08 -9.85 9.18
C ARG A 52 19.09 -8.74 8.13
N ALA A 53 18.53 -7.57 8.44
CA ALA A 53 18.54 -6.42 7.54
C ALA A 53 19.97 -5.98 7.18
N LEU A 54 20.85 -5.86 8.17
CA LEU A 54 22.22 -5.36 7.99
C LEU A 54 23.21 -6.42 7.50
N SER A 55 22.98 -7.70 7.82
CA SER A 55 23.89 -8.80 7.45
C SER A 55 23.55 -9.41 6.09
N THR A 56 22.34 -9.98 5.94
CA THR A 56 21.99 -10.82 4.80
C THR A 56 21.30 -10.06 3.68
N LYS A 57 20.49 -9.06 4.02
CA LYS A 57 19.65 -8.35 3.03
C LYS A 57 20.30 -7.10 2.46
N LEU A 58 21.23 -6.49 3.20
CA LEU A 58 21.81 -5.19 2.84
C LEU A 58 22.44 -5.19 1.43
N PRO A 59 23.30 -6.15 1.04
CA PRO A 59 23.91 -6.12 -0.29
C PRO A 59 22.87 -6.13 -1.42
N ALA A 60 21.84 -6.97 -1.30
CA ALA A 60 20.77 -7.06 -2.28
C ALA A 60 19.91 -5.79 -2.34
N TRP A 61 19.72 -5.10 -1.21
CA TRP A 61 19.00 -3.83 -1.15
C TRP A 61 19.78 -2.67 -1.76
N GLU A 62 21.10 -2.64 -1.57
CA GLU A 62 21.98 -1.66 -2.21
C GLU A 62 22.07 -1.89 -3.72
N ASP A 63 22.25 -3.14 -4.16
CA ASP A 63 22.30 -3.49 -5.58
C ASP A 63 21.00 -3.11 -6.32
N ARG A 64 19.84 -3.26 -5.69
CA ARG A 64 18.55 -2.84 -6.28
C ARG A 64 18.21 -1.36 -6.08
N GLY A 65 19.14 -0.56 -5.54
CA GLY A 65 18.95 0.87 -5.34
C GLY A 65 17.81 1.22 -4.39
N TRP A 66 17.57 0.36 -3.39
CA TRP A 66 16.52 0.53 -2.39
C TRP A 66 15.07 0.52 -2.92
N ILE A 67 14.87 0.16 -4.20
CA ILE A 67 13.54 0.04 -4.82
C ILE A 67 12.70 -0.99 -4.05
N GLU A 68 11.49 -0.60 -3.63
CA GLU A 68 10.58 -1.41 -2.82
C GLU A 68 11.19 -1.95 -1.51
N THR A 69 12.18 -1.26 -0.94
CA THR A 69 12.77 -1.65 0.35
C THR A 69 11.95 -1.04 1.49
N PRO A 70 11.41 -1.86 2.42
CA PRO A 70 10.74 -1.36 3.60
C PRO A 70 11.68 -0.48 4.43
N ASN A 71 11.19 0.67 4.90
CA ASN A 71 11.98 1.60 5.72
C ASN A 71 13.29 2.06 5.06
N ALA A 72 13.34 2.14 3.72
CA ALA A 72 14.55 2.45 2.94
C ALA A 72 15.30 3.68 3.47
N GLY A 73 14.62 4.82 3.65
CA GLY A 73 15.28 6.06 4.10
C GLY A 73 15.93 5.92 5.49
N SER A 74 15.24 5.29 6.45
CA SER A 74 15.79 5.06 7.79
C SER A 74 16.97 4.08 7.77
N LEU A 75 16.89 3.02 6.95
CA LEU A 75 17.99 2.06 6.80
C LEU A 75 19.21 2.69 6.12
N GLN A 76 19.00 3.49 5.07
CA GLN A 76 20.08 4.21 4.41
C GLN A 76 20.80 5.15 5.40
N ALA A 77 20.04 5.89 6.23
CA ALA A 77 20.60 6.74 7.27
C ALA A 77 21.41 5.95 8.30
N LEU A 78 20.90 4.80 8.75
CA LEU A 78 21.61 3.91 9.67
C LEU A 78 22.89 3.34 9.07
N VAL A 79 22.83 2.81 7.85
CA VAL A 79 24.00 2.23 7.16
C VAL A 79 25.06 3.29 6.92
N ALA A 80 24.67 4.51 6.52
CA ALA A 80 25.60 5.62 6.40
C ALA A 80 26.26 5.95 7.74
N ALA A 81 25.47 6.06 8.82
CA ALA A 81 25.99 6.34 10.15
C ALA A 81 26.95 5.23 10.64
N LEU A 82 26.63 3.96 10.39
CA LEU A 82 27.52 2.83 10.71
C LEU A 82 28.83 2.90 9.92
N ARG A 83 28.79 3.25 8.62
CA ARG A 83 29.97 3.38 7.76
C ARG A 83 30.88 4.54 8.16
N THR A 84 30.37 5.55 8.86
CA THR A 84 31.21 6.65 9.40
C THR A 84 31.98 6.29 10.66
N ARG A 85 31.66 5.16 11.32
CA ARG A 85 32.34 4.74 12.55
C ARG A 85 33.70 4.13 12.24
N THR A 86 34.69 4.42 13.07
CA THR A 86 36.04 3.84 12.99
C THR A 86 36.21 2.67 13.95
N ALA A 87 35.50 2.67 15.07
CA ALA A 87 35.49 1.59 16.04
C ALA A 87 34.45 0.50 15.75
N GLU A 88 34.71 -0.69 16.27
CA GLU A 88 33.86 -1.86 16.08
C GLU A 88 32.44 -1.64 16.61
N THR A 89 31.45 -2.02 15.80
CA THR A 89 30.04 -2.03 16.20
C THR A 89 29.49 -3.45 16.16
N ARG A 90 29.12 -3.99 17.31
CA ARG A 90 28.53 -5.33 17.44
C ARG A 90 27.02 -5.24 17.54
N ILE A 91 26.33 -6.04 16.76
CA ILE A 91 24.87 -6.16 16.81
C ILE A 91 24.54 -7.58 17.24
N ALA A 92 23.84 -7.72 18.36
CA ALA A 92 23.48 -9.01 18.95
C ALA A 92 21.97 -9.12 19.13
N VAL A 93 21.47 -10.34 19.00
CA VAL A 93 20.08 -10.68 19.34
C VAL A 93 20.10 -11.33 20.71
N VAL A 94 19.37 -10.76 21.66
CA VAL A 94 19.33 -11.22 23.05
C VAL A 94 17.89 -11.51 23.43
N THR A 95 17.61 -12.74 23.85
CA THR A 95 16.24 -13.21 24.14
C THR A 95 15.68 -12.65 25.44
N ALA A 96 16.53 -12.49 26.46
CA ALA A 96 16.14 -11.92 27.75
C ALA A 96 17.37 -11.31 28.44
N SER A 97 17.30 -10.00 28.69
CA SER A 97 18.20 -9.27 29.59
C SER A 97 17.40 -8.16 30.27
N VAL A 98 17.87 -7.69 31.41
CA VAL A 98 17.21 -6.61 32.17
C VAL A 98 17.16 -5.34 31.33
N GLU A 99 18.27 -5.04 30.66
CA GLU A 99 18.47 -3.87 29.81
C GLU A 99 17.53 -3.87 28.60
N VAL A 100 17.27 -5.04 28.00
CA VAL A 100 16.35 -5.18 26.86
C VAL A 100 14.90 -4.98 27.30
N GLU A 101 14.52 -5.46 28.48
CA GLU A 101 13.16 -5.25 29.01
C GLU A 101 12.94 -3.78 29.43
N GLU A 102 13.96 -3.13 30.02
CA GLU A 102 13.96 -1.69 30.29
C GLU A 102 13.83 -0.88 29.00
N ALA A 103 14.62 -1.19 27.97
CA ALA A 103 14.53 -0.55 26.66
C ALA A 103 13.13 -0.73 26.03
N HIS A 104 12.50 -1.90 26.20
CA HIS A 104 11.12 -2.13 25.77
C HIS A 104 10.11 -1.26 26.54
N SER A 105 10.30 -1.07 27.85
CA SER A 105 9.48 -0.17 28.65
C SER A 105 9.61 1.28 28.17
N ILE A 106 10.85 1.75 27.96
CA ILE A 106 11.16 3.09 27.44
C ILE A 106 10.59 3.30 26.02
N ALA A 107 10.63 2.26 25.18
CA ALA A 107 10.02 2.32 23.85
C ALA A 107 8.49 2.47 23.92
N ARG A 108 7.82 1.82 24.88
CA ARG A 108 6.37 1.96 25.09
C ARG A 108 5.98 3.35 25.56
N THR A 109 6.73 3.92 26.51
CA THR A 109 6.50 5.29 26.97
C THR A 109 6.75 6.30 25.85
N GLY A 110 7.81 6.07 25.05
CA GLY A 110 8.09 6.83 23.83
C GLY A 110 6.93 6.79 22.83
N ALA A 111 6.42 5.61 22.52
CA ALA A 111 5.28 5.45 21.61
C ALA A 111 4.00 6.15 22.08
N ALA A 112 3.82 6.30 23.41
CA ALA A 112 2.66 6.92 24.02
C ALA A 112 2.73 8.46 24.14
N LYS A 113 3.88 9.10 23.83
CA LYS A 113 4.00 10.58 23.82
C LYS A 113 2.94 11.18 22.91
N GLN A 114 2.39 12.37 23.18
CA GLN A 114 1.38 12.99 22.29
C GLN A 114 1.97 13.52 20.97
N ASN A 115 3.18 14.06 21.02
CA ASN A 115 3.86 14.64 19.87
C ASN A 115 4.91 13.68 19.32
N THR A 116 5.08 13.68 17.99
CA THR A 116 6.16 12.94 17.32
C THR A 116 7.49 13.66 17.48
N ASP A 117 8.55 12.92 17.76
CA ASP A 117 9.90 13.48 17.84
C ASP A 117 10.50 13.69 16.44
N HIS A 118 11.35 14.70 16.27
CA HIS A 118 12.04 14.93 14.99
C HIS A 118 13.23 13.98 14.84
N ILE A 119 13.27 13.23 13.72
CA ILE A 119 14.36 12.32 13.40
C ILE A 119 15.09 12.84 12.17
N ASN A 120 16.36 13.22 12.33
CA ASN A 120 17.19 13.59 11.21
C ASN A 120 17.56 12.33 10.40
N LEU A 121 17.16 12.24 9.12
CA LEU A 121 17.55 11.13 8.23
C LEU A 121 18.56 11.56 7.16
N GLN A 122 19.20 12.72 7.32
CA GLN A 122 20.22 13.19 6.38
C GLN A 122 21.42 12.23 6.34
N ILE A 123 21.87 11.98 5.11
CA ILE A 123 22.99 11.11 4.78
C ILE A 123 24.08 11.98 4.14
N PRO A 124 25.35 11.88 4.58
CA PRO A 124 26.46 12.55 3.92
C PRO A 124 26.52 12.17 2.43
N GLU A 125 26.75 13.15 1.55
CA GLU A 125 26.66 12.93 0.10
C GLU A 125 27.58 11.81 -0.41
N HIS A 126 28.79 11.70 0.13
CA HIS A 126 29.76 10.66 -0.23
C HIS A 126 29.34 9.23 0.19
N LEU A 127 28.34 9.09 1.08
CA LEU A 127 27.76 7.81 1.49
C LEU A 127 26.38 7.55 0.88
N GLN A 128 25.88 8.49 0.09
CA GLN A 128 24.57 8.37 -0.53
C GLN A 128 24.67 7.50 -1.78
N LEU A 129 24.31 6.22 -1.65
CA LEU A 129 24.14 5.34 -2.80
C LEU A 129 22.90 5.78 -3.60
N ARG A 130 23.13 6.20 -4.85
CA ARG A 130 22.06 6.66 -5.76
C ARG A 130 21.82 5.62 -6.85
N GLY A 131 20.55 5.29 -7.06
CA GLY A 131 20.10 4.40 -8.14
C GLY A 131 20.36 2.92 -7.90
N ALA A 132 19.84 2.10 -8.80
CA ALA A 132 20.06 0.66 -8.81
C ALA A 132 21.27 0.30 -9.67
N LYS A 133 22.04 -0.70 -9.23
CA LYS A 133 23.22 -1.19 -9.95
C LYS A 133 22.81 -1.84 -11.26
N LEU A 134 23.34 -1.31 -12.37
CA LEU A 134 22.96 -1.72 -13.72
C LEU A 134 23.22 -3.21 -13.98
N SER A 135 24.31 -3.78 -13.46
CA SER A 135 24.66 -5.19 -13.70
C SER A 135 23.68 -6.18 -13.07
N THR A 136 22.91 -5.76 -12.05
CA THR A 136 21.90 -6.58 -11.35
C THR A 136 20.48 -6.11 -11.62
N LEU A 137 20.31 -5.04 -12.42
CA LEU A 137 19.02 -4.44 -12.70
C LEU A 137 18.25 -5.28 -13.73
N THR A 138 17.05 -5.71 -13.35
CA THR A 138 16.12 -6.35 -14.29
C THR A 138 15.13 -5.33 -14.83
N GLN A 139 14.58 -5.58 -16.03
CA GLN A 139 13.51 -4.74 -16.59
C GLN A 139 12.33 -4.60 -15.62
N ALA A 140 11.94 -5.69 -14.94
CA ALA A 140 10.86 -5.67 -13.96
C ALA A 140 11.18 -4.80 -12.74
N LEU A 141 12.43 -4.80 -12.26
CA LEU A 141 12.86 -3.93 -11.17
C LEU A 141 12.93 -2.45 -11.62
N ALA A 142 13.49 -2.20 -12.81
CA ALA A 142 13.56 -0.86 -13.39
C ALA A 142 12.15 -0.26 -13.58
N TYR A 143 11.23 -1.05 -14.14
CA TYR A 143 9.84 -0.65 -14.34
C TYR A 143 9.16 -0.29 -13.01
N ARG A 144 9.32 -1.11 -11.96
CA ARG A 144 8.79 -0.82 -10.63
C ARG A 144 9.40 0.43 -9.99
N GLY A 145 10.70 0.66 -10.20
CA GLY A 145 11.37 1.89 -9.78
C GLY A 145 10.77 3.13 -10.47
N ILE A 146 10.56 3.07 -11.79
CA ILE A 146 9.93 4.15 -12.56
C ILE A 146 8.47 4.37 -12.11
N GLU A 147 7.70 3.30 -11.89
CA GLU A 147 6.34 3.42 -11.37
C GLU A 147 6.29 4.07 -9.99
N ALA A 148 7.27 3.78 -9.11
CA ALA A 148 7.36 4.38 -7.79
C ALA A 148 7.70 5.89 -7.84
N LEU A 149 8.39 6.35 -8.90
CA LEU A 149 8.69 7.77 -9.13
C LEU A 149 7.52 8.53 -9.74
N LYS A 150 6.60 7.83 -10.42
CA LYS A 150 5.42 8.47 -11.01
C LYS A 150 4.42 8.83 -9.91
N GLU A 151 3.95 10.07 -9.95
CA GLU A 151 2.80 10.46 -9.15
C GLU A 151 1.61 9.56 -9.51
N LYS A 152 0.94 9.05 -8.46
CA LYS A 152 -0.29 8.30 -8.66
C LYS A 152 -1.33 9.26 -9.18
N VAL A 153 -1.63 9.17 -10.48
CA VAL A 153 -2.71 9.93 -11.10
C VAL A 153 -4.01 9.60 -10.36
N ASN A 154 -4.63 10.63 -9.77
CA ASN A 154 -5.95 10.50 -9.17
C ASN A 154 -6.95 10.14 -10.29
N ARG A 155 -7.61 8.98 -10.14
CA ARG A 155 -8.60 8.50 -11.09
C ARG A 155 -9.98 8.64 -10.46
N LYS A 156 -10.49 9.88 -10.45
CA LYS A 156 -11.77 10.24 -9.84
C LYS A 156 -12.89 9.23 -10.10
N THR A 157 -13.10 8.83 -11.36
CA THR A 157 -14.14 7.84 -11.72
C THR A 157 -13.88 6.47 -11.12
N THR A 158 -12.62 6.02 -11.05
CA THR A 158 -12.29 4.75 -10.39
C THR A 158 -12.59 4.84 -8.89
N ASP A 159 -12.20 5.94 -8.25
CA ASP A 159 -12.40 6.14 -6.82
C ASP A 159 -13.90 6.22 -6.47
N GLU A 160 -14.69 6.94 -7.27
CA GLU A 160 -16.15 7.00 -7.17
C GLU A 160 -16.79 5.61 -7.26
N ASN A 161 -16.44 4.83 -8.29
CA ASN A 161 -16.99 3.48 -8.49
C ASN A 161 -16.57 2.49 -7.40
N VAL A 162 -15.34 2.58 -6.90
CA VAL A 162 -14.86 1.76 -5.77
C VAL A 162 -15.63 2.11 -4.51
N LEU A 163 -15.81 3.41 -4.22
CA LEU A 163 -16.56 3.86 -3.05
C LEU A 163 -18.02 3.41 -3.09
N SER A 164 -18.67 3.55 -4.25
CA SER A 164 -20.06 3.13 -4.44
C SER A 164 -20.18 1.59 -4.27
N THR A 165 -19.22 0.81 -4.79
CA THR A 165 -19.14 -0.64 -4.54
C THR A 165 -19.00 -0.96 -3.05
N GLN A 166 -18.15 -0.24 -2.31
CA GLN A 166 -18.01 -0.43 -0.86
C GLN A 166 -19.32 -0.16 -0.12
N GLN A 167 -20.04 0.90 -0.49
CA GLN A 167 -21.31 1.27 0.11
C GLN A 167 -22.38 0.21 -0.13
N ALA A 168 -22.50 -0.32 -1.35
CA ALA A 168 -23.49 -1.36 -1.64
C ALA A 168 -23.20 -2.68 -0.95
N VAL A 169 -21.93 -3.12 -0.92
CA VAL A 169 -21.54 -4.32 -0.17
C VAL A 169 -21.82 -4.13 1.32
N LYS A 170 -21.61 -2.93 1.86
CA LYS A 170 -21.99 -2.60 3.24
C LYS A 170 -23.50 -2.66 3.45
N THR A 171 -24.30 -2.16 2.51
CA THR A 171 -25.77 -2.20 2.59
C THR A 171 -26.28 -3.64 2.65
N LEU A 172 -25.77 -4.50 1.77
CA LEU A 172 -26.17 -5.90 1.63
C LEU A 172 -25.63 -6.80 2.76
N PHE A 173 -24.33 -6.73 3.05
CA PHE A 173 -23.66 -7.69 3.94
C PHE A 173 -23.27 -7.12 5.31
N LYS A 174 -23.60 -5.85 5.58
CA LYS A 174 -23.24 -5.11 6.80
C LYS A 174 -21.73 -5.08 7.09
N LYS A 175 -20.90 -5.35 6.06
CA LYS A 175 -19.44 -5.32 6.10
C LYS A 175 -18.91 -4.40 5.02
N THR A 176 -17.95 -3.55 5.37
CA THR A 176 -17.31 -2.66 4.38
C THR A 176 -16.05 -3.34 3.86
N PRO A 177 -16.00 -3.76 2.58
CA PRO A 177 -14.80 -4.37 2.03
C PRO A 177 -13.71 -3.32 1.86
N THR A 178 -12.45 -3.73 1.99
CA THR A 178 -11.33 -2.87 1.60
C THR A 178 -11.27 -2.77 0.07
N GLU A 179 -10.76 -1.67 -0.47
CA GLU A 179 -10.52 -1.53 -1.91
C GLU A 179 -9.69 -2.69 -2.47
N LYS A 180 -8.64 -3.11 -1.72
CA LYS A 180 -7.81 -4.27 -2.08
C LYS A 180 -8.63 -5.55 -2.23
N LEU A 181 -9.64 -5.75 -1.39
CA LEU A 181 -10.51 -6.91 -1.45
C LEU A 181 -11.40 -6.87 -2.70
N ILE A 182 -11.95 -5.71 -3.06
CA ILE A 182 -12.73 -5.51 -4.30
C ILE A 182 -11.88 -5.85 -5.52
N TRP A 183 -10.68 -5.29 -5.63
CA TRP A 183 -9.79 -5.60 -6.76
C TRP A 183 -9.35 -7.07 -6.80
N LYS A 184 -9.26 -7.73 -5.65
CA LYS A 184 -8.96 -9.16 -5.56
C LYS A 184 -10.15 -10.01 -6.00
N SER A 185 -11.38 -9.66 -5.61
CA SER A 185 -12.58 -10.45 -5.91
C SER A 185 -12.86 -10.51 -7.42
N ILE A 186 -12.76 -9.38 -8.12
CA ILE A 186 -12.97 -9.32 -9.58
C ILE A 186 -11.90 -10.10 -10.37
N ARG A 187 -10.79 -10.50 -9.73
CA ARG A 187 -9.70 -11.26 -10.35
C ARG A 187 -9.80 -12.77 -10.09
N ASN A 188 -10.83 -13.24 -9.39
CA ASN A 188 -11.00 -14.66 -9.05
C ASN A 188 -10.98 -15.56 -10.31
N LYS A 189 -10.20 -16.65 -10.24
CA LYS A 189 -10.04 -17.62 -11.34
C LYS A 189 -11.33 -18.38 -11.66
N ASP A 190 -12.26 -18.45 -10.72
CA ASP A 190 -13.58 -19.06 -10.92
C ASP A 190 -14.50 -18.23 -11.82
N ILE A 191 -14.06 -17.02 -12.20
CA ILE A 191 -14.78 -16.11 -13.08
C ILE A 191 -14.08 -16.09 -14.44
N SER A 192 -14.86 -16.24 -15.51
CA SER A 192 -14.35 -16.22 -16.88
C SER A 192 -13.57 -14.92 -17.16
N ARG A 193 -12.54 -15.00 -18.00
CA ARG A 193 -11.68 -13.84 -18.30
C ARG A 193 -12.49 -12.67 -18.86
N GLN A 194 -13.51 -12.95 -19.66
CA GLN A 194 -14.41 -11.96 -20.26
C GLN A 194 -15.16 -11.18 -19.18
N VAL A 195 -15.72 -11.87 -18.19
CA VAL A 195 -16.47 -11.24 -17.09
C VAL A 195 -15.52 -10.45 -16.18
N ARG A 196 -14.31 -10.96 -15.90
CA ARG A 196 -13.28 -10.21 -15.16
C ARG A 196 -12.88 -8.92 -15.87
N ASN A 197 -12.68 -8.96 -17.18
CA ASN A 197 -12.39 -7.77 -17.98
C ASN A 197 -13.55 -6.78 -17.98
N PHE A 198 -14.79 -7.28 -18.03
CA PHE A 198 -15.98 -6.45 -17.93
C PHE A 198 -16.04 -5.71 -16.59
N MET A 199 -15.93 -6.43 -15.46
CA MET A 199 -15.90 -5.84 -14.12
C MET A 199 -14.77 -4.82 -13.96
N TRP A 200 -13.57 -5.16 -14.42
CA TRP A 200 -12.42 -4.26 -14.37
C TRP A 200 -12.68 -2.96 -15.13
N LYS A 201 -13.24 -3.05 -16.35
CA LYS A 201 -13.61 -1.85 -17.13
C LYS A 201 -14.72 -1.05 -16.47
N THR A 202 -15.69 -1.71 -15.85
CA THR A 202 -16.79 -1.05 -15.14
C THR A 202 -16.25 -0.25 -13.96
N LEU A 203 -15.44 -0.86 -13.09
CA LEU A 203 -14.82 -0.15 -11.96
C LEU A 203 -13.94 1.01 -12.41
N HIS A 204 -13.20 0.86 -13.52
CA HIS A 204 -12.40 1.96 -14.04
C HIS A 204 -13.17 3.01 -14.84
N GLY A 205 -14.46 2.81 -15.15
CA GLY A 205 -15.19 3.67 -16.09
C GLY A 205 -14.59 3.64 -17.51
N ALA A 206 -13.96 2.53 -17.91
CA ALA A 206 -13.21 2.38 -19.16
C ALA A 206 -14.07 1.92 -20.34
N HIS A 207 -15.40 1.83 -20.16
CA HIS A 207 -16.33 1.54 -21.26
C HIS A 207 -16.62 2.82 -22.05
N ARG A 208 -16.82 2.66 -23.37
CA ARG A 208 -17.13 3.78 -24.27
C ARG A 208 -18.61 4.15 -24.18
N VAL A 209 -19.02 4.73 -23.06
CA VAL A 209 -20.41 5.12 -22.76
C VAL A 209 -20.48 6.53 -22.18
N GLY A 210 -21.60 7.21 -22.40
CA GLY A 210 -21.91 8.49 -21.79
C GLY A 210 -20.85 9.55 -22.01
N LYS A 211 -20.25 10.01 -20.89
CA LYS A 211 -19.23 11.06 -20.87
C LYS A 211 -18.04 10.78 -21.78
N PHE A 212 -17.74 9.51 -22.08
CA PHE A 212 -16.68 9.17 -23.04
C PHE A 212 -16.90 9.83 -24.41
N TRP A 213 -18.13 10.02 -24.87
CA TRP A 213 -18.40 10.58 -26.19
C TRP A 213 -18.35 12.11 -26.23
N THR A 214 -18.35 12.80 -25.08
CA THR A 214 -18.45 14.27 -25.01
C THR A 214 -17.29 15.01 -25.70
N HIS A 215 -16.10 14.44 -25.68
CA HIS A 215 -14.90 15.04 -26.29
C HIS A 215 -14.67 14.67 -27.77
N ILE A 216 -15.51 13.81 -28.36
CA ILE A 216 -15.36 13.40 -29.77
C ILE A 216 -16.37 14.20 -30.61
N PRO A 217 -15.90 15.00 -31.59
CA PRO A 217 -16.79 15.69 -32.53
C PRO A 217 -17.78 14.74 -33.20
N ASP A 218 -18.99 15.22 -33.44
CA ASP A 218 -20.07 14.50 -34.16
C ASP A 218 -20.58 13.21 -33.50
N MET A 219 -20.18 12.91 -32.26
CA MET A 219 -20.66 11.74 -31.52
C MET A 219 -21.44 12.09 -30.24
N GLY A 220 -21.86 13.36 -30.10
CA GLY A 220 -22.61 13.86 -28.94
C GLY A 220 -23.92 13.09 -28.67
N ASP A 221 -24.58 12.59 -29.71
CA ASP A 221 -25.82 11.81 -29.58
C ASP A 221 -25.63 10.52 -28.78
N ARG A 222 -24.39 10.02 -28.65
CA ARG A 222 -24.06 8.80 -27.89
C ARG A 222 -23.83 9.04 -26.41
N VAL A 223 -23.88 10.30 -25.96
CA VAL A 223 -23.74 10.66 -24.54
C VAL A 223 -24.99 10.27 -23.76
N ASN A 224 -26.16 10.43 -24.36
CA ASN A 224 -27.43 10.17 -23.69
C ASN A 224 -28.08 8.88 -24.21
N CYS A 225 -28.83 8.24 -23.34
CA CYS A 225 -29.68 7.12 -23.71
C CYS A 225 -30.74 7.60 -24.71
N GLN A 226 -30.77 7.00 -25.90
CA GLN A 226 -31.76 7.34 -26.93
C GLN A 226 -33.20 6.94 -26.56
N HIS A 227 -33.39 6.24 -25.44
CA HIS A 227 -34.70 5.89 -24.91
C HIS A 227 -35.09 6.76 -23.71
N CYS A 228 -34.18 6.93 -22.74
CA CYS A 228 -34.48 7.60 -21.47
C CYS A 228 -34.09 9.09 -21.46
N GLY A 229 -33.24 9.54 -22.39
CA GLY A 229 -32.74 10.92 -22.46
C GLY A 229 -31.66 11.29 -21.43
N VAL A 230 -31.38 10.42 -20.45
CA VAL A 230 -30.35 10.64 -19.41
C VAL A 230 -28.95 10.22 -19.89
N VAL A 231 -27.89 10.69 -19.23
CA VAL A 231 -26.51 10.30 -19.56
C VAL A 231 -26.33 8.79 -19.41
N GLU A 232 -25.83 8.15 -20.46
CA GLU A 232 -25.66 6.70 -20.51
C GLU A 232 -24.45 6.26 -19.68
N THR A 233 -24.68 5.70 -18.49
CA THR A 233 -23.63 5.08 -17.66
C THR A 233 -23.75 3.55 -17.70
N MET A 234 -22.72 2.83 -17.25
CA MET A 234 -22.84 1.37 -17.16
C MET A 234 -23.97 0.95 -16.21
N GLU A 235 -24.20 1.73 -15.15
CA GLU A 235 -25.30 1.55 -14.21
C GLU A 235 -26.66 1.77 -14.86
N HIS A 236 -26.77 2.82 -15.68
CA HIS A 236 -27.97 3.05 -16.48
C HIS A 236 -28.30 1.84 -17.36
N ILE A 237 -27.32 1.37 -18.15
CA ILE A 237 -27.48 0.24 -19.08
C ILE A 237 -28.01 -1.01 -18.38
N LEU A 238 -27.44 -1.33 -17.21
CA LEU A 238 -27.67 -2.62 -16.57
C LEU A 238 -28.87 -2.60 -15.62
N ILE A 239 -29.24 -1.45 -15.04
CA ILE A 239 -30.12 -1.40 -13.87
C ILE A 239 -31.24 -0.38 -13.96
N GLU A 240 -31.00 0.79 -14.54
CA GLU A 240 -31.99 1.87 -14.54
C GLU A 240 -32.77 1.97 -15.86
N CYS A 241 -32.18 1.53 -16.98
CA CYS A 241 -32.75 1.70 -18.31
C CYS A 241 -33.96 0.79 -18.52
N SER A 242 -35.10 1.36 -18.91
CA SER A 242 -36.35 0.62 -19.14
C SER A 242 -36.46 -0.07 -20.51
N ARG A 243 -35.34 -0.25 -21.23
CA ARG A 243 -35.33 -0.98 -22.51
C ARG A 243 -35.61 -2.47 -22.28
N PRO A 244 -36.29 -3.16 -23.22
CA PRO A 244 -36.76 -4.54 -23.01
C PRO A 244 -35.62 -5.53 -22.72
N GLY A 245 -34.44 -5.33 -23.30
CA GLY A 245 -33.31 -6.25 -23.15
C GLY A 245 -32.85 -6.46 -21.70
N GLN A 246 -32.97 -5.45 -20.84
CA GLN A 246 -32.62 -5.58 -19.42
C GLN A 246 -33.56 -6.57 -18.73
N LYS A 247 -34.87 -6.42 -18.94
CA LYS A 247 -35.91 -7.29 -18.39
C LYS A 247 -35.75 -8.73 -18.87
N GLU A 248 -35.42 -8.93 -20.15
CA GLU A 248 -35.16 -10.25 -20.73
C GLU A 248 -33.96 -10.95 -20.07
N ILE A 249 -32.86 -10.21 -19.86
CA ILE A 249 -31.65 -10.76 -19.22
C ILE A 249 -31.94 -11.16 -17.77
N TRP A 250 -32.67 -10.34 -17.02
CA TRP A 250 -33.03 -10.67 -15.64
C TRP A 250 -33.97 -11.87 -15.55
N ALA A 251 -34.96 -11.98 -16.44
CA ALA A 251 -35.82 -13.16 -16.52
C ALA A 251 -35.02 -14.44 -16.81
N LEU A 252 -34.01 -14.35 -17.69
CA LEU A 252 -33.09 -15.46 -18.00
C LEU A 252 -32.15 -15.82 -16.85
N ALA A 253 -31.80 -14.85 -15.99
CA ALA A 253 -30.98 -15.07 -14.80
C ALA A 253 -31.80 -15.77 -13.70
N GLU A 254 -33.04 -15.32 -13.50
CA GLU A 254 -34.00 -15.93 -12.57
C GLU A 254 -34.31 -17.38 -12.98
N SER A 255 -34.60 -17.63 -14.26
CA SER A 255 -34.93 -18.97 -14.76
C SER A 255 -33.80 -19.99 -14.59
N ARG A 256 -32.56 -19.52 -14.43
CA ARG A 256 -31.36 -20.37 -14.21
C ARG A 256 -30.95 -20.49 -12.75
N GLY A 257 -31.79 -20.04 -11.81
CA GLY A 257 -31.55 -20.16 -10.38
C GLY A 257 -30.44 -19.25 -9.83
N VAL A 258 -30.01 -18.24 -10.61
CA VAL A 258 -29.03 -17.24 -10.16
C VAL A 258 -29.68 -16.20 -9.23
N GLY A 259 -31.02 -16.15 -9.18
CA GLY A 259 -31.81 -15.20 -8.39
C GLY A 259 -32.17 -15.62 -6.95
N HIS A 260 -31.76 -16.81 -6.49
CA HIS A 260 -32.06 -17.29 -5.13
C HIS A 260 -30.86 -17.17 -4.19
N THR A 261 -30.38 -15.94 -3.98
CA THR A 261 -29.66 -15.59 -2.75
C THR A 261 -30.62 -14.79 -1.87
N GLN A 262 -30.44 -14.80 -0.55
CA GLN A 262 -31.40 -14.26 0.45
C GLN A 262 -31.74 -12.77 0.29
N HIS A 263 -31.17 -12.08 -0.69
CA HIS A 263 -31.39 -10.68 -1.01
C HIS A 263 -31.71 -10.65 -2.51
N GLY A 264 -32.95 -10.27 -2.85
CA GLY A 264 -33.49 -10.23 -4.22
C GLY A 264 -32.68 -9.35 -5.20
N PRO A 265 -33.20 -9.07 -6.41
CA PRO A 265 -32.43 -8.41 -7.47
C PRO A 265 -31.79 -7.13 -6.93
N PRO A 266 -30.47 -6.92 -7.14
CA PRO A 266 -29.79 -5.78 -6.59
C PRO A 266 -30.31 -4.50 -7.26
N TYR A 267 -30.68 -3.53 -6.42
CA TYR A 267 -31.21 -2.23 -6.84
C TYR A 267 -30.16 -1.32 -7.52
N SER A 268 -28.90 -1.77 -7.65
CA SER A 268 -27.77 -1.05 -8.26
C SER A 268 -26.65 -2.02 -8.67
N LEU A 269 -25.70 -1.56 -9.52
CA LEU A 269 -24.70 -2.45 -10.14
C LEU A 269 -23.81 -3.05 -9.07
N GLU A 270 -23.63 -2.23 -8.07
CA GLU A 270 -22.92 -2.36 -6.84
C GLU A 270 -23.39 -3.58 -6.01
N GLY A 271 -24.65 -4.02 -6.15
CA GLY A 271 -25.18 -5.20 -5.47
C GLY A 271 -24.99 -6.54 -6.19
N LEU A 272 -24.76 -6.52 -7.51
CA LEU A 272 -24.47 -7.73 -8.31
C LEU A 272 -23.12 -8.38 -7.93
N TRP A 273 -22.16 -7.57 -7.48
CA TRP A 273 -20.76 -8.00 -7.30
C TRP A 273 -20.41 -8.51 -5.91
N GLY A 274 -21.32 -8.40 -4.94
CA GLY A 274 -21.11 -8.85 -3.56
C GLY A 274 -21.43 -10.33 -3.30
N GLN A 275 -21.94 -11.05 -4.30
CA GLN A 275 -22.37 -12.44 -4.13
C GLN A 275 -21.23 -13.42 -4.43
N ARG A 276 -20.38 -13.66 -3.43
CA ARG A 276 -19.60 -14.90 -3.21
C ARG A 276 -18.88 -14.87 -1.87
#